data_AF-A0A8S1QSY5-F1
#
_entry.id   AF-A0A8S1QSY5-F1
#
_cell.length_a   1.000
_cell.length_b   1.000
_cell.length_c   1.000
_cell.angle_alpha   90.00
_cell.angle_beta   90.00
_cell.angle_gamma   90.00
#
_symmetry.space_group_name_H-M   'P 1'
#
loop_
_entity.id
_entity.type
_entity.pdbx_description
1 polymer ?
#
loop_
_entity_poly.entity_id
_entity_poly.type
_entity_poly.pdbx_seq_one_letter_code
_entity_poly.pdbx_strand_id
1 'polypeptide(L)'
;MKIGQWTELSETFCQASLVVYKGQYLNGIKCGEWNAFFTTNVEKQYKLIGGGQFDRNGVKFGKWIDLHENFQYDEQVIYIGQYQDGIKEQEFYQKKLQ
;
A
#
# COMPACT_ATOMS: atom_id res chain seq x y z
N MET A 1 -21.61 -1.01 -3.93
CA MET A 1 -20.72 -2.17 -4.16
C MET A 1 -19.62 -1.76 -5.12
N LYS A 2 -18.34 -1.84 -4.74
CA LYS A 2 -17.21 -1.45 -5.61
C LYS A 2 -16.88 -2.58 -6.60
N ILE A 3 -16.68 -2.24 -7.88
CA ILE A 3 -16.27 -3.16 -8.95
C ILE A 3 -15.28 -2.41 -9.86
N GLY A 4 -14.25 -3.08 -10.36
CA GLY A 4 -13.29 -2.51 -11.32
C GLY A 4 -12.08 -1.86 -10.65
N GLN A 5 -11.43 -0.92 -11.35
CA GLN A 5 -10.24 -0.21 -10.86
C GLN A 5 -10.63 0.96 -9.95
N TRP A 6 -9.94 1.12 -8.83
CA TRP A 6 -10.21 2.15 -7.83
C TRP A 6 -8.92 2.83 -7.38
N THR A 7 -9.05 4.08 -6.95
CA THR A 7 -8.04 4.81 -6.20
C THR A 7 -8.61 5.17 -4.84
N GLU A 8 -7.89 4.85 -3.77
CA GLU A 8 -8.26 5.15 -2.38
C GLU A 8 -7.25 6.11 -1.78
N LEU A 9 -7.75 7.07 -1.00
CA LEU A 9 -6.92 7.99 -0.24
C LEU A 9 -6.50 7.31 1.08
N SER A 10 -5.23 7.46 1.48
CA SER A 10 -4.84 7.11 2.85
C SER A 10 -5.51 8.04 3.87
N GLU A 11 -5.81 7.51 5.06
CA GLU A 11 -6.34 8.27 6.18
C GLU A 11 -5.31 9.27 6.74
N THR A 12 -4.01 9.00 6.58
CA THR A 12 -2.88 9.83 7.05
C THR A 12 -2.61 11.07 6.17
N PHE A 13 -3.63 11.53 5.42
CA PHE A 13 -3.50 12.68 4.54
C PHE A 13 -3.12 13.96 5.30
N CYS A 14 -2.07 14.64 4.85
CA CYS A 14 -1.70 15.96 5.34
C CYS A 14 -1.40 16.91 4.17
N GLN A 15 -1.36 18.22 4.43
CA GLN A 15 -1.21 19.23 3.37
C GLN A 15 0.12 19.12 2.59
N ALA A 16 1.14 18.49 3.18
CA ALA A 16 2.47 18.33 2.58
C ALA A 16 2.63 17.07 1.74
N SER A 17 1.86 16.01 2.04
CA SER A 17 2.06 14.70 1.42
C SER A 17 0.79 13.87 1.30
N LEU A 18 0.76 13.05 0.25
CA LEU A 18 -0.41 12.25 -0.12
C LEU A 18 0.04 10.82 -0.42
N VAL A 19 -0.65 9.86 0.21
CA VAL A 19 -0.60 8.44 -0.15
C VAL A 19 -1.92 8.05 -0.79
N VAL A 20 -1.85 7.39 -1.95
CA VAL A 20 -3.00 6.78 -2.62
C VAL A 20 -2.76 5.30 -2.90
N TYR A 21 -3.80 4.48 -2.75
CA TYR A 21 -3.77 3.06 -3.08
C TYR A 21 -4.56 2.83 -4.35
N LYS A 22 -3.98 2.14 -5.33
CA LYS A 22 -4.64 1.81 -6.58
C LYS A 22 -4.70 0.30 -6.75
N GLY A 23 -5.86 -0.19 -7.16
CA GLY A 23 -6.04 -1.61 -7.45
C GLY A 23 -7.48 -1.95 -7.81
N GLN A 24 -7.77 -3.24 -7.87
CA GLN A 24 -9.04 -3.73 -8.33
C GLN A 24 -9.95 -4.18 -7.17
N TYR A 25 -11.24 -3.91 -7.34
CA TYR A 25 -12.31 -4.50 -6.54
C TYR A 25 -13.14 -5.49 -7.37
N LEU A 26 -13.54 -6.59 -6.74
CA LEU A 26 -14.54 -7.53 -7.24
C LEU A 26 -15.59 -7.71 -6.13
N ASN A 27 -16.84 -7.33 -6.41
CA ASN A 27 -17.96 -7.44 -5.46
C ASN A 27 -17.68 -6.79 -4.09
N GLY A 28 -17.00 -5.65 -4.08
CA GLY A 28 -16.63 -4.94 -2.85
C GLY A 28 -15.39 -5.47 -2.12
N ILE A 29 -14.73 -6.50 -2.65
CA ILE A 29 -13.51 -7.11 -2.09
C ILE A 29 -12.29 -6.69 -2.92
N LYS A 30 -11.18 -6.30 -2.28
CA LYS A 30 -9.92 -6.01 -2.97
C LYS A 30 -9.37 -7.30 -3.58
N CYS A 31 -8.93 -7.28 -4.83
CA CYS A 31 -8.35 -8.45 -5.48
C CYS A 31 -7.22 -8.05 -6.42
N GLY A 32 -6.32 -8.99 -6.72
CA GLY A 32 -5.19 -8.77 -7.62
C GLY A 32 -4.15 -7.82 -7.03
N GLU A 33 -3.44 -7.14 -7.91
CA GLU A 33 -2.37 -6.20 -7.52
C GLU A 33 -2.95 -4.90 -6.94
N TRP A 34 -2.36 -4.49 -5.83
CA TRP A 34 -2.65 -3.22 -5.16
C TRP A 34 -1.34 -2.49 -4.89
N ASN A 35 -1.25 -1.27 -5.39
CA ASN A 35 -0.05 -0.43 -5.33
C ASN A 35 -0.28 0.81 -4.47
N ALA A 36 0.67 1.12 -3.60
CA ALA A 36 0.70 2.34 -2.80
C ALA A 36 1.62 3.36 -3.46
N PHE A 37 1.08 4.54 -3.77
CA PHE A 37 1.81 5.64 -4.35
C PHE A 37 1.89 6.82 -3.40
N PHE A 38 3.06 7.43 -3.33
CA PHE A 38 3.31 8.63 -2.52
C PHE A 38 3.67 9.81 -3.41
N THR A 39 3.18 10.99 -3.03
CA THR A 39 3.56 12.25 -3.66
C THR A 39 3.60 13.36 -2.61
N THR A 40 4.36 14.40 -2.90
CA THR A 40 4.46 15.61 -2.08
C THR A 40 4.03 16.81 -2.90
N ASN A 41 3.66 17.90 -2.21
CA ASN A 41 3.37 19.17 -2.86
C ASN A 41 4.56 19.76 -3.66
N VAL A 42 5.80 19.39 -3.28
CA VAL A 42 7.04 19.81 -3.94
C VAL A 42 7.31 18.97 -5.19
N GLU A 43 7.34 17.64 -5.06
CA GLU A 43 7.75 16.76 -6.17
C GLU A 43 6.65 16.66 -7.23
N LYS A 44 5.37 16.67 -6.84
CA LYS A 44 4.19 16.51 -7.73
C LYS A 44 4.20 15.25 -8.62
N GLN A 45 5.09 14.30 -8.35
CA GLN A 45 5.16 13.00 -9.03
C GLN A 45 4.75 11.90 -8.06
N TYR A 46 4.04 10.89 -8.55
CA TYR A 46 3.69 9.71 -7.75
C TYR A 46 4.82 8.69 -7.81
N LYS A 47 5.40 8.34 -6.67
CA LYS A 47 6.38 7.28 -6.50
C LYS A 47 5.70 6.03 -5.98
N LEU A 48 5.97 4.87 -6.60
CA LEU A 48 5.56 3.58 -6.06
C LEU A 48 6.39 3.28 -4.82
N ILE A 49 5.74 3.14 -3.67
CA ILE A 49 6.40 2.95 -2.37
C ILE A 49 5.96 1.69 -1.64
N GLY A 50 4.89 1.05 -2.12
CA GLY A 50 4.42 -0.19 -1.52
C GLY A 50 3.39 -0.89 -2.38
N GLY A 51 2.89 -2.01 -1.86
CA GLY A 51 1.90 -2.82 -2.55
C GLY A 51 2.14 -4.31 -2.43
N GLY A 52 1.26 -5.08 -3.08
CA GLY A 52 1.30 -6.53 -3.13
C GLY A 52 0.04 -7.11 -3.76
N GLN A 53 -0.22 -8.39 -3.52
CA GLN A 53 -1.32 -9.11 -4.13
C GLN A 53 -2.37 -9.57 -3.11
N PHE A 54 -3.64 -9.34 -3.46
CA PHE A 54 -4.79 -9.92 -2.79
C PHE A 54 -5.36 -11.06 -3.62
N ASP A 55 -5.75 -12.15 -2.98
CA ASP A 55 -6.44 -13.26 -3.63
C ASP A 55 -7.89 -12.88 -3.99
N ARG A 56 -8.68 -13.84 -4.45
CA ARG A 56 -10.09 -13.60 -4.81
C ARG A 56 -11.01 -13.35 -3.61
N ASN A 57 -10.54 -13.66 -2.41
CA ASN A 57 -11.26 -13.48 -1.14
C ASN A 57 -10.82 -12.20 -0.41
N GLY A 58 -9.87 -11.43 -0.96
CA GLY A 58 -9.34 -10.22 -0.34
C GLY A 58 -8.27 -10.47 0.71
N VAL A 59 -7.64 -11.64 0.66
CA VAL A 59 -6.56 -12.05 1.56
C VAL A 59 -5.22 -11.72 0.92
N LYS A 60 -4.35 -11.04 1.67
CA LYS A 60 -2.98 -10.75 1.22
C LYS A 60 -2.20 -12.07 1.06
N PHE A 61 -1.47 -12.19 -0.04
CA PHE A 61 -0.56 -13.31 -0.26
C PHE A 61 0.72 -12.87 -0.99
N GLY A 62 1.77 -13.68 -0.88
CA GLY A 62 3.05 -13.43 -1.54
C GLY A 62 3.80 -12.24 -0.95
N LYS A 63 4.66 -11.62 -1.77
CA LYS A 63 5.49 -10.50 -1.33
C LYS A 63 4.67 -9.23 -1.19
N TRP A 64 4.92 -8.51 -0.10
CA TRP A 64 4.29 -7.24 0.23
C TRP A 64 5.32 -6.22 0.68
N ILE A 65 5.02 -4.97 0.36
CA ILE A 65 5.67 -3.80 0.91
C ILE A 65 4.57 -2.99 1.62
N ASP A 66 4.55 -3.08 2.95
CA ASP A 66 3.63 -2.34 3.80
C ASP A 66 4.25 -1.01 4.25
N LEU A 67 3.42 0.02 4.36
CA LEU A 67 3.82 1.29 4.96
C LEU A 67 3.72 1.18 6.48
N HIS A 68 4.64 1.85 7.20
CA HIS A 68 4.48 2.09 8.63
C HIS A 68 3.19 2.87 8.92
N GLU A 69 2.59 2.67 10.10
CA GLU A 69 1.37 3.40 10.50
C GLU A 69 1.56 4.92 10.49
N ASN A 70 2.74 5.37 10.88
CA ASN A 70 3.16 6.78 10.86
C ASN A 70 3.86 7.18 9.55
N PHE A 71 3.61 6.47 8.43
CA PHE A 71 4.21 6.84 7.15
C PHE A 71 3.79 8.27 6.77
N GLN A 72 4.78 9.16 6.73
CA GLN A 72 4.61 10.57 6.40
C GLN A 72 5.87 11.12 5.73
N TYR A 73 5.83 12.39 5.31
CA TYR A 73 6.95 13.05 4.63
C TYR A 73 8.31 12.85 5.31
N ASP A 74 8.39 13.07 6.63
CA ASP A 74 9.63 12.98 7.41
C ASP A 74 9.94 11.55 7.92
N GLU A 75 9.00 10.62 7.76
CA GLU A 75 9.09 9.26 8.31
C GLU A 75 8.58 8.23 7.29
N GLN A 76 9.42 7.96 6.29
CA GLN A 76 9.09 7.05 5.19
C GLN A 76 9.63 5.64 5.47
N VAL A 77 9.02 4.98 6.44
CA VAL A 77 9.38 3.61 6.85
C VAL A 77 8.44 2.60 6.19
N ILE A 78 9.02 1.58 5.57
CA ILE A 78 8.29 0.46 4.97
C ILE A 78 8.74 -0.87 5.57
N TYR A 79 7.87 -1.86 5.52
CA TYR A 79 8.14 -3.25 5.88
C TYR A 79 8.00 -4.13 4.65
N ILE A 80 9.03 -4.91 4.36
CA ILE A 80 9.06 -5.82 3.21
C ILE A 80 9.08 -7.24 3.75
N GLY A 81 8.13 -8.05 3.30
CA GLY A 81 8.04 -9.44 3.73
C GLY A 81 7.01 -10.22 2.92
N GLN A 82 6.66 -11.40 3.44
CA GLN A 82 5.77 -12.34 2.77
C GLN A 82 4.52 -12.60 3.60
N TYR A 83 3.38 -12.66 2.93
CA TYR A 83 2.12 -13.08 3.51
C TYR A 83 1.74 -14.47 2.98
N GLN A 84 1.29 -15.33 3.89
CA GLN A 84 0.62 -16.58 3.56
C GLN A 84 -0.75 -16.56 4.23
N ASP A 85 -1.81 -16.69 3.44
CA ASP A 85 -3.20 -16.68 3.90
C ASP A 85 -3.53 -15.47 4.80
N GLY A 86 -2.98 -14.30 4.48
CA GLY A 86 -3.20 -13.05 5.21
C GLY A 86 -2.37 -12.90 6.48
N ILE A 87 -1.56 -13.91 6.82
CA ILE A 87 -0.67 -13.90 7.98
C ILE A 87 0.72 -13.45 7.54
N LYS A 88 1.29 -12.48 8.27
CA LYS A 88 2.69 -12.09 8.10
C LYS A 88 3.59 -13.25 8.51
N GLU A 89 4.46 -13.69 7.61
CA GLU A 89 5.56 -14.58 7.96
C GLU A 89 6.61 -13.81 8.79
N GLN A 90 7.52 -14.51 9.48
CA GLN A 90 8.44 -13.88 10.43
C GLN A 90 9.49 -12.96 9.77
N GLU A 91 9.68 -13.04 8.45
CA GLU A 91 10.75 -12.34 7.72
C GLU A 91 10.36 -10.93 7.19
N PHE A 92 9.73 -10.10 8.03
CA PHE A 92 9.56 -8.68 7.66
C PHE A 92 10.76 -7.87 8.10
N TYR A 93 11.49 -7.31 7.14
CA TYR A 93 12.54 -6.35 7.43
C TYR A 93 12.07 -4.92 7.16
N GLN A 94 12.55 -4.00 7.99
CA GLN A 94 12.26 -2.58 7.89
C GLN A 94 13.24 -1.91 6.93
N LYS A 95 12.74 -0.98 6.11
CA LYS A 95 13.56 -0.12 5.26
C LYS A 95 13.07 1.33 5.34
N LYS A 96 13.99 2.28 5.47
CA LYS A 96 13.71 3.72 5.32
C LYS A 96 13.94 4.11 3.87
N LEU A 97 13.05 4.93 3.29
CA LEU A 97 13.15 5.39 1.89
C LEU A 97 13.94 6.71 1.73
N GLN A 98 14.51 7.25 2.80
CA GLN A 98 15.34 8.47 2.81
C GLN A 98 16.75 8.23 2.27
#